data_AF-A0A2N9PCR4-F1
#
_entry.id   AF-A0A2N9PCR4-F1
#
_cell.length_a   1.000
_cell.length_b   1.000
_cell.length_c   1.000
_cell.angle_alpha   90.00
_cell.angle_beta   90.00
_cell.angle_gamma   90.00
#
_symmetry.space_group_name_H-M   'P 1'
#
loop_
_entity.id
_entity.type
_entity.pdbx_description
1 polymer ?
#
loop_
_entity_poly.entity_id
_entity_poly.type
_entity_poly.pdbx_seq_one_letter_code
_entity_poly.pdbx_strand_id
1 'polypeptide(L)'
;MKKVVYIIPFLLALLSCSQAEKKEYSGYIYNKKEPIRNAKIVDVGNRAHFSYTDSKGYFVLKKLKESPDEIIIIQKNSEIDTIKLLSGGGLKKAYIFFFREGFSDTLYLDRERFFKNQTKGK
;
A
#
# COMPACT_ATOMS: atom_id res chain seq x y z
N MET A 1 -31.93 -11.52 40.69
CA MET A 1 -31.95 -11.59 39.22
C MET A 1 -31.68 -10.24 38.53
N LYS A 2 -30.95 -9.29 39.15
CA LYS A 2 -30.65 -7.95 38.57
C LYS A 2 -29.26 -7.85 37.92
N LYS A 3 -28.38 -8.84 38.12
CA LYS A 3 -27.01 -8.86 37.57
C LYS A 3 -26.94 -9.33 36.11
N VAL A 4 -27.92 -10.10 35.64
CA VAL A 4 -27.96 -10.63 34.26
C VAL A 4 -28.39 -9.56 33.25
N VAL A 5 -29.15 -8.54 33.69
CA VAL A 5 -29.68 -7.47 32.84
C VAL A 5 -28.58 -6.58 32.25
N TYR A 6 -27.41 -6.50 32.90
CA TYR A 6 -26.28 -5.70 32.41
C TYR A 6 -25.33 -6.46 31.47
N ILE A 7 -25.44 -7.79 31.38
CA ILE A 7 -24.55 -8.62 30.53
C ILE A 7 -24.96 -8.55 29.06
N ILE A 8 -26.28 -8.49 28.81
CA ILE A 8 -26.85 -8.44 27.46
C ILE A 8 -26.46 -7.15 26.70
N PRO A 9 -26.60 -5.93 27.26
CA PRO A 9 -26.18 -4.72 26.56
C PRO A 9 -24.65 -4.64 26.37
N PHE A 10 -23.86 -5.22 27.28
CA PHE A 10 -22.41 -5.31 27.14
C PHE A 10 -21.99 -6.25 25.99
N LEU A 11 -22.68 -7.40 25.83
CA LEU A 11 -22.44 -8.30 24.69
C LEU A 11 -22.84 -7.67 23.35
N LEU A 12 -23.94 -6.92 23.30
CA LEU A 12 -24.39 -6.23 22.09
C LEU A 12 -23.40 -5.14 21.64
N ALA A 13 -22.75 -4.44 22.58
CA ALA A 13 -21.73 -3.45 22.27
C ALA A 13 -20.50 -4.04 21.57
N LEU A 14 -20.16 -5.31 21.83
CA LEU A 14 -19.04 -6.01 21.19
C LEU A 14 -19.34 -6.42 19.73
N LEU A 15 -20.60 -6.57 19.36
CA LEU A 15 -21.01 -6.95 17.99
C LEU A 15 -21.07 -5.76 17.02
N SER A 16 -21.09 -4.52 17.53
CA SER A 16 -21.18 -3.29 16.73
C SER A 16 -19.88 -2.88 16.02
N CYS A 17 -18.77 -3.58 16.25
CA CYS A 17 -17.51 -3.28 15.58
C CYS A 17 -17.43 -4.01 14.22
N SER A 18 -18.21 -3.56 13.24
CA SER A 18 -17.98 -3.97 11.85
C SER A 18 -16.84 -3.14 11.27
N GLN A 19 -15.66 -3.73 11.13
CA GLN A 19 -14.60 -3.12 10.33
C GLN A 19 -15.04 -3.19 8.86
N ALA A 20 -15.45 -2.04 8.30
CA ALA A 20 -15.63 -1.92 6.86
C ALA A 20 -14.27 -2.22 6.20
N GLU A 21 -14.21 -3.28 5.40
CA GLU A 21 -13.01 -3.62 4.65
C GLU A 21 -12.67 -2.46 3.70
N LYS A 22 -11.55 -1.80 3.98
CA LYS A 22 -11.01 -0.75 3.12
C LYS A 22 -10.45 -1.38 1.85
N LYS A 23 -11.20 -1.28 0.75
CA LYS A 23 -10.79 -1.74 -0.59
C LYS A 23 -9.91 -0.70 -1.27
N GLU A 24 -8.75 -0.44 -0.68
CA GLU A 24 -7.77 0.54 -1.18
C GLU A 24 -6.34 0.12 -0.86
N TYR A 25 -5.43 0.52 -1.72
CA TYR A 25 -4.00 0.45 -1.51
C TYR A 25 -3.54 1.82 -1.04
N SER A 26 -2.88 1.88 0.11
CA SER A 26 -2.46 3.16 0.67
C SER A 26 -1.09 3.06 1.32
N GLY A 27 -0.44 4.20 1.44
CA GLY A 27 0.85 4.26 2.11
C GLY A 27 1.64 5.50 1.78
N TYR A 28 2.84 5.56 2.32
CA TYR A 28 3.77 6.66 2.14
C TYR A 28 4.93 6.25 1.24
N ILE A 29 5.39 7.17 0.41
CA ILE A 29 6.54 6.97 -0.46
C ILE A 29 7.61 8.00 -0.12
N TYR A 30 8.80 7.52 0.19
CA TYR A 30 9.98 8.30 0.50
C TYR A 30 11.14 7.94 -0.43
N ASN A 31 12.02 8.90 -0.65
CA ASN A 31 13.37 8.64 -1.14
C ASN A 31 14.34 9.12 -0.08
N LYS A 32 15.13 8.21 0.50
CA LYS A 32 15.91 8.44 1.72
C LYS A 32 15.00 8.87 2.88
N LYS A 33 15.04 10.14 3.29
CA LYS A 33 14.22 10.71 4.36
C LYS A 33 13.23 11.77 3.86
N GLU A 34 13.15 11.96 2.54
CA GLU A 34 12.32 12.98 1.93
C GLU A 34 11.04 12.37 1.35
N PRO A 35 9.86 12.93 1.65
CA PRO A 35 8.61 12.45 1.08
C PRO A 35 8.56 12.76 -0.42
N ILE A 36 8.09 11.80 -1.21
CA ILE A 36 7.82 12.01 -2.63
C ILE A 36 6.47 12.73 -2.75
N ARG A 37 6.51 14.06 -2.85
CA ARG A 37 5.33 14.93 -2.89
C ARG A 37 4.77 15.09 -4.30
N ASN A 38 3.44 15.23 -4.40
CA ASN A 38 2.71 15.54 -5.63
C ASN A 38 3.09 14.62 -6.81
N ALA A 39 3.49 13.38 -6.51
CA ALA A 39 3.79 12.39 -7.53
C ALA A 39 2.51 11.68 -7.92
N LYS A 40 2.38 11.36 -9.21
CA LYS A 40 1.28 10.56 -9.74
C LYS A 40 1.63 9.10 -9.55
N ILE A 41 0.75 8.36 -8.88
CA ILE A 41 0.84 6.91 -8.67
C ILE A 41 -0.13 6.26 -9.64
N VAL A 42 0.39 5.48 -10.58
CA VAL A 42 -0.39 4.92 -11.69
C VAL A 42 -0.36 3.41 -11.60
N ASP A 43 -1.51 2.77 -11.75
CA ASP A 43 -1.62 1.33 -11.96
C ASP A 43 -1.05 0.96 -13.35
N VAL A 44 -0.08 0.05 -13.40
CA VAL A 44 0.51 -0.40 -14.68
C VAL A 44 -0.53 -1.04 -15.59
N GLY A 45 -1.48 -1.80 -15.02
CA GLY A 45 -2.55 -2.48 -15.77
C GLY A 45 -3.61 -1.53 -16.32
N ASN A 46 -3.77 -0.35 -15.70
CA ASN A 46 -4.72 0.66 -16.13
C ASN A 46 -4.19 2.08 -15.91
N ARG A 47 -3.63 2.70 -16.95
CA ARG A 47 -3.06 4.06 -16.86
C ARG A 47 -4.05 5.18 -16.53
N ALA A 48 -5.35 4.94 -16.72
CA ALA A 48 -6.40 5.86 -16.31
C ALA A 48 -6.71 5.75 -14.79
N HIS A 49 -6.26 4.67 -14.15
CA HIS A 49 -6.38 4.45 -12.73
C HIS A 49 -5.13 4.98 -12.01
N PHE A 50 -5.28 6.12 -11.35
CA PHE A 50 -4.18 6.77 -10.66
C PHE A 50 -4.64 7.57 -9.44
N SER A 51 -3.67 7.93 -8.62
CA SER A 51 -3.82 8.86 -7.51
C SER A 51 -2.60 9.78 -7.43
N TYR A 52 -2.59 10.68 -6.46
CA TYR A 52 -1.46 11.55 -6.18
C TYR A 52 -1.01 11.41 -4.74
N THR A 53 0.29 11.53 -4.52
CA THR A 53 0.82 11.69 -3.18
C THR A 53 0.59 13.10 -2.66
N ASP A 54 0.31 13.22 -1.35
CA ASP A 54 0.20 14.50 -0.67
C ASP A 54 1.58 15.09 -0.28
N SER A 55 1.59 16.16 0.52
CA SER A 55 2.80 16.83 0.99
C SER A 55 3.66 15.98 1.96
N LYS A 56 3.09 14.91 2.52
CA LYS A 56 3.77 13.92 3.37
C LYS A 56 4.17 12.67 2.59
N GLY A 57 3.89 12.63 1.28
CA GLY A 57 4.17 11.47 0.44
C GLY A 57 3.12 10.36 0.56
N TYR A 58 1.98 10.62 1.23
CA TYR A 58 0.90 9.66 1.39
C TYR A 58 0.02 9.61 0.15
N PHE A 59 -0.37 8.41 -0.29
CA PHE A 59 -1.35 8.22 -1.36
C PHE A 59 -2.42 7.21 -0.94
N VAL A 60 -3.56 7.29 -1.64
CA VAL A 60 -4.62 6.29 -1.61
C VAL A 60 -5.03 5.98 -3.04
N LEU A 61 -4.91 4.72 -3.44
CA LEU A 61 -5.33 4.20 -4.73
C LEU A 61 -6.47 3.21 -4.48
N LYS A 62 -7.66 3.49 -5.03
CA LYS A 62 -8.82 2.61 -4.85
C LYS A 62 -8.54 1.25 -5.47
N LYS A 63 -9.04 0.17 -4.88
CA LYS A 63 -8.93 -1.14 -5.51
C LYS A 63 -9.98 -1.27 -6.61
N LEU A 64 -9.54 -1.75 -7.78
CA LEU A 64 -10.44 -2.16 -8.87
C LEU A 64 -10.77 -3.66 -8.75
N LYS A 65 -11.60 -4.18 -9.67
CA LYS A 65 -11.89 -5.62 -9.72
C LYS A 65 -10.62 -6.45 -9.87
N GLU A 66 -9.67 -5.94 -10.64
CA GLU A 66 -8.32 -6.48 -10.78
C GLU A 66 -7.36 -5.69 -9.88
N SER A 67 -6.50 -6.42 -9.17
CA SER A 67 -5.47 -5.83 -8.32
C SER A 67 -4.30 -5.38 -9.20
N PRO A 68 -3.71 -4.19 -8.97
CA PRO A 68 -2.45 -3.84 -9.61
C PRO A 68 -1.37 -4.81 -9.15
N ASP A 69 -0.63 -5.37 -10.11
CA ASP A 69 0.61 -6.11 -9.80
C ASP A 69 1.78 -5.15 -9.56
N GLU A 70 1.75 -3.99 -10.24
CA GLU A 70 2.80 -2.99 -10.23
C GLU A 70 2.21 -1.58 -10.26
N ILE A 71 2.92 -0.63 -9.64
CA ILE A 71 2.60 0.81 -9.71
C ILE A 71 3.78 1.59 -10.31
N ILE A 72 3.46 2.57 -11.14
CA ILE A 72 4.42 3.55 -11.69
C ILE A 72 4.36 4.81 -10.85
N ILE A 73 5.52 5.32 -10.45
CA ILE A 73 5.64 6.58 -9.74
C ILE A 73 6.17 7.63 -10.73
N ILE A 74 5.37 8.65 -10.99
CA ILE A 74 5.70 9.73 -11.93
C ILE A 74 5.81 11.05 -11.15
N GLN A 75 6.94 11.74 -11.30
CA GLN A 75 7.17 13.05 -10.68
C GLN A 75 7.69 14.03 -11.74
N LYS A 76 7.13 15.26 -11.77
CA LYS A 76 7.48 16.29 -12.77
C LYS A 76 7.42 15.76 -14.22
N ASN A 77 6.38 14.99 -14.54
CA ASN A 77 6.13 14.37 -15.84
C ASN A 77 7.15 13.30 -16.29
N SER A 78 8.03 12.84 -15.40
CA SER A 78 8.96 11.75 -15.67
C SER A 78 8.69 10.57 -14.73
N GLU A 79 8.74 9.36 -15.27
CA GLU A 79 8.76 8.15 -14.45
C GLU A 79 10.05 8.11 -13.61
N ILE A 80 9.90 7.96 -12.30
CA ILE A 80 11.04 7.88 -11.37
C ILE A 80 11.27 6.47 -10.84
N ASP A 81 10.24 5.63 -10.83
CA ASP A 81 10.36 4.20 -10.51
C ASP A 81 9.09 3.43 -10.90
N THR A 82 9.24 2.11 -11.00
CA THR A 82 8.13 1.16 -11.10
C THR A 82 8.30 0.10 -10.01
N ILE A 83 7.28 -0.06 -9.17
CA ILE A 83 7.31 -0.88 -7.96
C ILE A 83 6.38 -2.06 -8.16
N LYS A 84 6.93 -3.27 -8.01
CA LYS A 84 6.13 -4.49 -7.94
C LYS A 84 5.51 -4.60 -6.56
N LEU A 85 4.18 -4.62 -6.49
CA LEU A 85 3.47 -4.74 -5.21
C LEU A 85 3.69 -6.12 -4.57
N LEU A 86 3.98 -7.11 -5.39
CA LEU A 86 4.52 -8.40 -4.98
C LEU A 86 5.92 -8.58 -5.56
N SER A 87 6.92 -8.72 -4.68
CA SER A 87 8.30 -8.98 -5.07
C SER A 87 8.86 -10.19 -4.32
N GLY A 88 9.69 -10.99 -5.00
CA GLY A 88 10.22 -12.25 -4.47
C GLY A 88 9.42 -13.49 -4.89
N GLY A 89 9.70 -14.63 -4.25
CA GLY A 89 9.12 -15.93 -4.60
C GLY A 89 10.08 -16.87 -5.33
N GLY A 90 10.29 -18.05 -4.77
CA GLY A 90 11.24 -19.09 -5.22
C GLY A 90 11.88 -19.81 -4.04
N LEU A 91 12.61 -20.90 -4.29
CA LEU A 91 13.10 -21.88 -3.28
C LEU A 91 13.89 -21.32 -2.07
N LYS A 92 14.30 -20.05 -2.05
CA LYS A 92 15.06 -19.43 -0.94
C LYS A 92 14.84 -17.91 -0.73
N LYS A 93 13.81 -17.28 -1.32
CA LYS A 93 13.58 -15.83 -1.19
C LYS A 93 12.24 -15.54 -0.51
N ALA A 94 12.27 -14.69 0.52
CA ALA A 94 11.07 -14.20 1.17
C ALA A 94 10.22 -13.37 0.20
N TYR A 95 8.90 -13.49 0.31
CA TYR A 95 7.97 -12.59 -0.37
C TYR A 95 7.94 -11.25 0.35
N ILE A 96 8.01 -10.16 -0.42
CA ILE A 96 7.83 -8.79 0.04
C ILE A 96 6.54 -8.29 -0.61
N PHE A 97 5.62 -7.83 0.23
CA PHE A 97 4.35 -7.25 -0.20
C PHE A 97 4.38 -5.77 0.12
N PHE A 98 4.31 -4.91 -0.90
CA PHE A 98 4.15 -3.48 -0.72
C PHE A 98 2.68 -3.08 -0.82
N PHE A 99 2.27 -2.14 0.04
CA PHE A 99 0.94 -1.53 0.00
C PHE A 99 -0.18 -2.57 -0.06
N ARG A 100 -0.27 -3.45 0.95
CA ARG A 100 -1.34 -4.46 1.01
C ARG A 100 -2.70 -3.78 1.11
N GLU A 101 -3.71 -4.32 0.44
CA GLU A 101 -5.09 -3.84 0.51
C GLU A 101 -5.55 -3.69 1.96
N GLY A 102 -6.12 -2.52 2.28
CA GLY A 102 -6.64 -2.20 3.60
C GLY A 102 -5.58 -1.85 4.65
N PHE A 103 -4.29 -1.98 4.30
CA PHE A 103 -3.17 -1.58 5.14
C PHE A 103 -2.50 -0.33 4.57
N SER A 104 -1.90 0.47 5.47
CA SER A 104 -1.06 1.60 5.10
C SER A 104 0.40 1.21 5.33
N ASP A 105 1.21 1.22 4.28
CA ASP A 105 2.63 0.84 4.35
C ASP A 105 3.56 2.04 4.05
N THR A 106 4.87 1.91 4.27
CA THR A 106 5.86 2.93 3.91
C THR A 106 6.95 2.34 3.02
N LEU A 107 7.06 2.86 1.80
CA LEU A 107 8.08 2.50 0.84
C LEU A 107 9.22 3.52 0.84
N TYR A 108 10.45 3.01 0.89
CA TYR A 108 11.68 3.79 0.72
C TYR A 108 12.36 3.39 -0.61
N LEU A 109 12.31 4.26 -1.62
CA LEU A 109 12.79 3.98 -2.99
C LEU A 109 14.29 3.68 -3.04
N ASP A 110 15.10 4.35 -2.22
CA ASP A 110 16.54 4.12 -2.16
C ASP A 110 16.88 2.70 -1.69
N ARG A 111 16.15 2.19 -0.69
CA ARG A 111 16.32 0.80 -0.23
C ARG A 111 15.84 -0.18 -1.28
N GLU A 112 14.68 0.08 -1.88
CA GLU A 112 14.09 -0.78 -2.90
C GLU A 112 15.03 -0.95 -4.12
N ARG A 113 15.60 0.16 -4.61
CA ARG A 113 16.62 0.15 -5.68
C ARG A 113 17.87 -0.63 -5.30
N PHE A 114 18.34 -0.47 -4.06
CA PHE A 114 19.50 -1.22 -3.57
C PHE A 114 19.23 -2.73 -3.64
N PHE A 115 18.07 -3.19 -3.16
CA PHE A 115 17.66 -4.60 -3.26
C PHE A 115 17.55 -5.07 -4.71
N LYS A 116 16.88 -4.31 -5.59
CA LYS A 116 16.80 -4.61 -7.03
C LYS A 116 18.18 -4.81 -7.65
N ASN A 117 19.13 -3.91 -7.39
CA ASN A 117 20.46 -3.96 -7.98
C ASN A 117 21.28 -5.17 -7.52
N GLN A 118 21.16 -5.58 -6.25
CA GLN A 118 21.80 -6.81 -5.76
C GLN A 118 21.29 -8.07 -6.47
N THR A 119 20.04 -8.05 -6.96
CA THR A 119 19.44 -9.20 -7.64
C THR A 119 19.72 -9.26 -9.14
N LYS A 120 20.17 -8.15 -9.76
CA LYS A 120 20.52 -8.10 -11.19
C LYS A 120 21.94 -8.60 -11.49
N GLY A 121 22.81 -8.69 -10.48
CA GLY A 121 24.23 -9.05 -10.62
C GLY A 121 24.57 -10.54 -10.45
N LYS A 122 23.63 -11.45 -10.73
CA LYS A 122 23.86 -12.90 -10.72
C LYS A 122 23.37 -13.54 -11.99
#